data_AF-A0A978UQZ9-F1
#
_entry.id   AF-A0A978UQZ9-F1
#
_cell.length_a   1.000
_cell.length_b   1.000
_cell.length_c   1.000
_cell.angle_alpha   90.00
_cell.angle_beta   90.00
_cell.angle_gamma   90.00
#
_symmetry.space_group_name_H-M   'P 1'
#
loop_
_entity.id
_entity.type
_entity.pdbx_description
1 polymer ?
#
loop_
_entity_poly.entity_id
_entity_poly.type
_entity_poly.pdbx_seq_one_letter_code
_entity_poly.pdbx_strand_id
1 'polypeptide(L)'
;MASSLTSPKLTTTISSSAALQTLFFPKNLPLSFSNPFLSLPKTLTSVPNRYRRSLSHHHYSRGFVAAASADSDNGADLSRQYDFDLFTIGAGSGGVRASRFASNFGASVAICELPFSTISSETTGGVGGTCVLRGCVPKKLMVYASKYSHEFEESNGFGWKYDNEPTHDWSTLMANKNAELQRLTGIYKNILKNSGVTLIEGRGKVGQLDPHTVDVDGRRYSARHILISVGGRPFIPEIPGSQYVIDSDAALDLPSKPTKIAIVGGGYIALEFAGIFNGLKSDVHVFIRQKKVLRGFDEEIRDFVSEQMSVRGIEFHTEESPQAILKSADGSLSLKTSKGTVEGFSHIMFATGRRPNTRNLGLEEVGVKLNKNGAIEVDEYSRTSVPSIWAVGDVTDRLNLTPVALMEGGALAKTLFRNEPTKPVYRAVPSAVFCQPPIGQVGLTEEQAIQEYGDIDVFTANFRPLKATLSGLPDRVFMKLIVSAKTQKVVGLHMCGEDSPEIVQGFAVAVKAGLTKADFDATVGVHPTASEEFVTMRTPTRKIRKDPSSEGKTDSETKAAAGV
;
A
#
# COMPACT_ATOMS: atom_id res chain seq x y z
N MET A 1 51.99 7.61 -57.82
CA MET A 1 51.56 6.37 -58.52
C MET A 1 50.76 5.55 -57.52
N ALA A 2 49.58 4.99 -57.80
CA ALA A 2 48.65 5.19 -58.91
C ALA A 2 47.22 4.79 -58.45
N SER A 3 46.22 5.52 -58.94
CA SER A 3 44.94 5.05 -59.52
C SER A 3 44.78 3.53 -59.76
N SER A 4 43.59 2.91 -59.76
CA SER A 4 42.19 3.40 -59.67
C SER A 4 41.19 2.20 -59.59
N LEU A 5 39.89 2.50 -59.39
CA LEU A 5 38.68 1.93 -60.06
C LEU A 5 38.78 0.49 -60.66
N THR A 6 37.82 -0.43 -60.47
CA THR A 6 36.39 -0.30 -60.86
C THR A 6 35.46 -1.33 -60.15
N SER A 7 34.15 -1.06 -60.16
CA SER A 7 33.08 -2.06 -59.93
C SER A 7 32.62 -2.70 -61.26
N PRO A 8 31.75 -3.73 -61.22
CA PRO A 8 30.38 -3.42 -61.67
C PRO A 8 29.26 -3.97 -60.77
N LYS A 9 28.07 -3.39 -60.95
CA LYS A 9 26.81 -3.78 -60.31
C LYS A 9 26.16 -4.96 -61.05
N LEU A 10 25.31 -5.72 -60.36
CA LEU A 10 24.01 -6.07 -60.96
C LEU A 10 22.90 -6.04 -59.92
N THR A 11 21.85 -5.30 -60.26
CA THR A 11 20.62 -5.09 -59.49
C THR A 11 19.53 -6.06 -59.91
N THR A 12 18.72 -6.52 -58.95
CA THR A 12 17.33 -6.91 -59.26
C THR A 12 16.39 -6.55 -58.12
N THR A 13 15.81 -5.35 -58.22
CA THR A 13 14.55 -5.00 -57.55
C THR A 13 13.38 -5.62 -58.32
N ILE A 14 12.45 -6.30 -57.64
CA ILE A 14 11.06 -6.37 -58.08
C ILE A 14 10.17 -5.98 -56.89
N SER A 15 9.15 -5.17 -57.20
CA SER A 15 8.19 -4.55 -56.29
C SER A 15 6.77 -4.84 -56.81
N SER A 16 5.76 -4.67 -55.95
CA SER A 16 4.32 -4.55 -56.30
C SER A 16 3.64 -5.85 -56.80
N SER A 17 2.30 -6.03 -56.71
CA SER A 17 1.25 -5.38 -55.91
C SER A 17 -0.02 -6.26 -55.92
N ALA A 18 -0.92 -6.02 -54.97
CA ALA A 18 -2.19 -6.67 -54.70
C ALA A 18 -3.22 -6.80 -55.86
N ALA A 19 -4.04 -7.86 -55.80
CA ALA A 19 -5.50 -7.84 -56.01
C ALA A 19 -6.11 -9.13 -55.39
N LEU A 20 -6.90 -9.07 -54.31
CA LEU A 20 -8.37 -8.94 -54.30
C LEU A 20 -9.15 -10.07 -55.01
N GLN A 21 -9.73 -10.98 -54.24
CA GLN A 21 -11.04 -11.58 -54.56
C GLN A 21 -11.85 -11.85 -53.29
N THR A 22 -13.11 -11.41 -53.32
CA THR A 22 -14.10 -11.46 -52.25
C THR A 22 -14.97 -12.72 -52.32
N LEU A 23 -15.28 -13.35 -51.18
CA LEU A 23 -16.49 -14.17 -51.01
C LEU A 23 -17.09 -13.99 -49.60
N PHE A 24 -18.42 -14.00 -49.52
CA PHE A 24 -19.20 -13.69 -48.31
C PHE A 24 -19.51 -14.94 -47.45
N PHE A 25 -19.43 -14.77 -46.13
CA PHE A 25 -20.33 -15.22 -45.04
C PHE A 25 -21.34 -16.39 -45.24
N PRO A 26 -21.56 -17.25 -44.22
CA PRO A 26 -22.31 -16.81 -43.02
C PRO A 26 -21.82 -17.29 -41.63
N LYS A 27 -22.59 -16.89 -40.61
CA LYS A 27 -22.28 -16.85 -39.17
C LYS A 27 -22.64 -18.13 -38.37
N ASN A 28 -22.06 -18.19 -37.16
CA ASN A 28 -22.56 -18.82 -35.92
C ASN A 28 -22.72 -20.37 -35.86
N LEU A 29 -21.99 -21.00 -34.93
CA LEU A 29 -22.53 -21.83 -33.84
C LEU A 29 -21.44 -22.05 -32.74
N PRO A 30 -21.78 -22.28 -31.46
CA PRO A 30 -20.81 -22.46 -30.38
C PRO A 30 -20.47 -23.95 -30.14
N LEU A 31 -19.23 -24.23 -29.75
CA LEU A 31 -18.78 -25.58 -29.36
C LEU A 31 -19.05 -25.81 -27.87
N SER A 32 -19.94 -26.77 -27.58
CA SER A 32 -20.11 -27.37 -26.25
C SER A 32 -19.40 -28.72 -26.21
N PHE A 33 -18.38 -28.87 -25.37
CA PHE A 33 -17.74 -30.16 -25.12
C PHE A 33 -18.31 -30.83 -23.86
N SER A 34 -18.90 -31.99 -24.04
CA SER A 34 -19.42 -32.85 -22.98
C SER A 34 -18.35 -33.83 -22.48
N ASN A 35 -18.12 -33.87 -21.16
CA ASN A 35 -17.31 -34.90 -20.51
C ASN A 35 -18.12 -36.19 -20.31
N PRO A 36 -17.60 -37.37 -20.70
CA PRO A 36 -18.11 -38.66 -20.25
C PRO A 36 -17.21 -39.32 -19.17
N PHE A 37 -17.78 -40.31 -18.49
CA PHE A 37 -17.16 -41.24 -17.52
C PHE A 37 -16.79 -40.72 -16.12
N LEU A 38 -17.67 -41.04 -15.15
CA LEU A 38 -17.36 -42.04 -14.13
C LEU A 38 -18.65 -42.60 -13.52
N SER A 39 -18.85 -43.91 -13.63
CA SER A 39 -20.00 -44.64 -13.08
C SER A 39 -19.56 -45.49 -11.88
N LEU A 40 -20.42 -45.57 -10.86
CA LEU A 40 -20.26 -46.44 -9.69
C LEU A 40 -21.58 -47.20 -9.44
N PRO A 41 -21.54 -48.51 -9.15
CA PRO A 41 -22.73 -49.37 -9.14
C PRO A 41 -23.46 -49.38 -7.79
N LYS A 42 -24.76 -49.69 -7.84
CA LYS A 42 -25.58 -50.00 -6.66
C LYS A 42 -25.56 -51.50 -6.38
N THR A 43 -25.30 -51.90 -5.14
CA THR A 43 -25.79 -53.18 -4.57
C THR A 43 -26.18 -52.97 -3.10
N LEU A 44 -27.23 -53.68 -2.67
CA LEU A 44 -27.85 -53.59 -1.34
C LEU A 44 -27.31 -54.68 -0.40
N THR A 45 -27.20 -54.38 0.90
CA THR A 45 -27.40 -55.32 2.03
C THR A 45 -27.86 -54.56 3.29
N SER A 46 -28.38 -55.28 4.29
CA SER A 46 -29.01 -54.79 5.55
C SER A 46 -28.78 -55.84 6.67
N VAL A 47 -29.08 -55.73 7.97
CA VAL A 47 -30.07 -55.07 8.88
C VAL A 47 -29.35 -54.88 10.25
N PRO A 48 -29.62 -53.92 11.20
CA PRO A 48 -30.86 -53.21 11.56
C PRO A 48 -30.70 -51.66 11.80
N ASN A 49 -31.64 -51.07 12.55
CA ASN A 49 -31.72 -49.69 13.05
C ASN A 49 -32.02 -49.70 14.58
N ARG A 50 -31.33 -48.89 15.41
CA ARG A 50 -31.78 -48.52 16.78
C ARG A 50 -31.29 -47.12 17.17
N TYR A 51 -32.15 -46.40 17.90
CA TYR A 51 -31.94 -45.05 18.48
C TYR A 51 -31.80 -43.87 17.50
N ARG A 52 -32.95 -43.42 16.98
CA ARG A 52 -33.18 -42.00 16.65
C ARG A 52 -34.19 -41.42 17.65
N ARG A 53 -33.80 -40.43 18.44
CA ARG A 53 -34.75 -39.63 19.23
C ARG A 53 -35.39 -38.56 18.35
N SER A 54 -36.70 -38.37 18.55
CA SER A 54 -37.50 -37.34 17.90
C SER A 54 -37.11 -35.94 18.38
N LEU A 55 -37.01 -34.99 17.44
CA LEU A 55 -37.45 -33.61 17.66
C LEU A 55 -38.23 -33.15 16.43
N SER A 56 -39.42 -32.60 16.68
CA SER A 56 -40.42 -32.24 15.68
C SER A 56 -40.14 -30.90 15.00
N HIS A 57 -40.41 -30.80 13.70
CA HIS A 57 -40.57 -29.50 13.05
C HIS A 57 -41.78 -28.76 13.64
N HIS A 58 -41.62 -27.47 13.92
CA HIS A 58 -42.72 -26.53 14.09
C HIS A 58 -42.69 -25.52 12.95
N HIS A 59 -43.83 -25.36 12.27
CA HIS A 59 -44.05 -24.29 11.33
C HIS A 59 -44.17 -22.97 12.11
N TYR A 60 -43.32 -21.99 11.80
CA TYR A 60 -43.56 -20.61 12.22
C TYR A 60 -44.22 -19.83 11.09
N SER A 61 -45.43 -19.36 11.37
CA SER A 61 -46.18 -18.42 10.54
C SER A 61 -45.51 -17.04 10.55
N ARG A 62 -45.58 -16.34 9.41
CA ARG A 62 -45.14 -14.93 9.32
C ARG A 62 -46.16 -14.02 10.03
N GLY A 63 -45.87 -13.65 11.27
CA GLY A 63 -46.51 -12.50 11.91
C GLY A 63 -45.84 -11.19 11.47
N PHE A 64 -46.60 -10.26 10.92
CA PHE A 64 -46.16 -8.86 10.82
C PHE A 64 -46.09 -8.28 12.24
N VAL A 65 -44.89 -7.91 12.68
CA VAL A 65 -44.71 -7.07 13.86
C VAL A 65 -44.30 -5.69 13.39
N ALA A 66 -45.20 -4.71 13.55
CA ALA A 66 -44.84 -3.31 13.38
C ALA A 66 -43.86 -2.93 14.50
N ALA A 67 -42.59 -2.76 14.14
CA ALA A 67 -41.60 -2.22 15.07
C ALA A 67 -41.86 -0.72 15.23
N ALA A 68 -42.47 -0.34 16.35
CA ALA A 68 -42.52 1.05 16.75
C ALA A 68 -41.08 1.54 17.01
N SER A 69 -40.62 2.50 16.21
CA SER A 69 -39.37 3.20 16.44
C SER A 69 -39.48 4.01 17.72
N ALA A 70 -38.72 3.63 18.75
CA ALA A 70 -38.50 4.49 19.91
C ALA A 70 -37.44 5.54 19.53
N ASP A 71 -37.88 6.78 19.35
CA ASP A 71 -36.98 7.89 19.03
C ASP A 71 -35.99 8.13 20.18
N SER A 72 -34.70 7.91 19.91
CA SER A 72 -33.62 8.41 20.77
C SER A 72 -33.33 9.86 20.37
N ASP A 73 -34.18 10.76 20.83
CA ASP A 73 -34.15 12.17 20.45
C ASP A 73 -32.95 12.90 21.09
N ASN A 74 -31.90 13.09 20.28
CA ASN A 74 -30.70 13.87 20.61
C ASN A 74 -30.58 15.05 19.62
N GLY A 75 -31.56 15.95 19.66
CA GLY A 75 -31.43 17.31 19.12
C GLY A 75 -31.24 17.40 17.61
N ALA A 76 -31.87 16.52 16.85
CA ALA A 76 -31.88 16.61 15.39
C ALA A 76 -32.97 17.59 14.92
N ASP A 77 -32.61 18.56 14.09
CA ASP A 77 -33.59 19.36 13.33
C ASP A 77 -34.30 18.46 12.32
N LEU A 78 -35.48 17.96 12.70
CA LEU A 78 -36.35 17.10 11.89
C LEU A 78 -36.97 17.81 10.67
N SER A 79 -36.69 19.11 10.46
CA SER A 79 -37.27 19.89 9.37
C SER A 79 -36.40 19.99 8.10
N ARG A 80 -35.10 19.70 8.18
CA ARG A 80 -34.18 19.90 7.05
C ARG A 80 -34.04 18.65 6.17
N GLN A 81 -34.72 18.66 5.02
CA GLN A 81 -34.55 17.67 3.97
C GLN A 81 -33.20 17.89 3.25
N TYR A 82 -32.38 16.83 3.19
CA TYR A 82 -31.09 16.81 2.47
C TYR A 82 -31.20 16.00 1.18
N ASP A 83 -30.34 16.28 0.19
CA ASP A 83 -30.23 15.46 -1.03
C ASP A 83 -29.65 14.07 -0.73
N PHE A 84 -28.76 13.98 0.28
CA PHE A 84 -28.10 12.73 0.71
C PHE A 84 -27.91 12.65 2.23
N ASP A 85 -27.92 11.43 2.78
CA ASP A 85 -27.49 11.17 4.16
C ASP A 85 -25.97 11.26 4.31
N LEU A 86 -25.23 10.84 3.27
CA LEU A 86 -23.78 10.92 3.20
C LEU A 86 -23.31 11.45 1.84
N PHE A 87 -22.47 12.49 1.86
CA PHE A 87 -21.71 12.94 0.69
C PHE A 87 -20.21 12.73 0.92
N THR A 88 -19.56 11.91 0.10
CA THR A 88 -18.13 11.61 0.21
C THR A 88 -17.31 12.37 -0.84
N ILE A 89 -16.28 13.11 -0.41
CA ILE A 89 -15.31 13.77 -1.29
C ILE A 89 -14.06 12.89 -1.40
N GLY A 90 -13.86 12.27 -2.56
CA GLY A 90 -12.74 11.37 -2.88
C GLY A 90 -13.14 9.89 -2.92
N ALA A 91 -13.06 9.27 -4.10
CA ALA A 91 -13.33 7.85 -4.35
C ALA A 91 -12.07 6.97 -4.25
N GLY A 92 -11.23 7.28 -3.26
CA GLY A 92 -10.15 6.39 -2.81
C GLY A 92 -10.65 5.27 -1.90
N SER A 93 -9.72 4.50 -1.34
CA SER A 93 -10.04 3.27 -0.60
C SER A 93 -10.98 3.49 0.59
N GLY A 94 -10.74 4.52 1.41
CA GLY A 94 -11.61 4.84 2.56
C GLY A 94 -13.01 5.28 2.14
N GLY A 95 -13.10 6.26 1.24
CA GLY A 95 -14.36 6.80 0.72
C GLY A 95 -15.23 5.75 0.05
N VAL A 96 -14.68 4.97 -0.89
CA VAL A 96 -15.42 3.86 -1.54
C VAL A 96 -15.94 2.85 -0.52
N ARG A 97 -15.15 2.53 0.51
CA ARG A 97 -15.55 1.59 1.56
C ARG A 97 -16.65 2.16 2.45
N ALA A 98 -16.53 3.42 2.86
CA ALA A 98 -17.53 4.12 3.67
C ALA A 98 -18.85 4.28 2.92
N SER A 99 -18.84 4.86 1.71
CA SER A 99 -20.04 5.09 0.91
C SER A 99 -20.79 3.79 0.60
N ARG A 100 -20.06 2.72 0.27
CA ARG A 100 -20.65 1.41 0.01
C ARG A 100 -21.33 0.81 1.24
N PHE A 101 -20.68 0.90 2.40
CA PHE A 101 -21.23 0.35 3.64
C PHE A 101 -22.41 1.18 4.14
N ALA A 102 -22.34 2.51 4.07
CA ALA A 102 -23.44 3.41 4.39
C ALA A 102 -24.69 3.09 3.56
N SER A 103 -24.56 2.96 2.24
CA SER A 103 -25.72 2.64 1.39
C SER A 103 -26.25 1.22 1.61
N ASN A 104 -25.38 0.24 1.87
CA ASN A 104 -25.79 -1.10 2.31
C ASN A 104 -26.52 -1.11 3.68
N PHE A 105 -26.41 -0.03 4.47
CA PHE A 105 -27.14 0.17 5.73
C PHE A 105 -28.41 1.02 5.55
N GLY A 106 -28.78 1.37 4.31
CA GLY A 106 -30.02 2.09 3.97
C GLY A 106 -29.85 3.58 3.72
N ALA A 107 -28.64 4.14 3.85
CA ALA A 107 -28.39 5.55 3.60
C ALA A 107 -28.48 5.91 2.11
N SER A 108 -28.98 7.11 1.82
CA SER A 108 -28.82 7.77 0.53
C SER A 108 -27.39 8.34 0.44
N VAL A 109 -26.63 7.97 -0.60
CA VAL A 109 -25.20 8.28 -0.66
C VAL A 109 -24.76 8.82 -2.02
N ALA A 110 -24.02 9.93 -1.98
CA ALA A 110 -23.22 10.42 -3.09
C ALA A 110 -21.72 10.32 -2.80
N ILE A 111 -20.93 10.19 -3.86
CA ILE A 111 -19.47 10.28 -3.83
C ILE A 111 -18.99 11.06 -5.05
N CYS A 112 -18.11 12.04 -4.85
CA CYS A 112 -17.45 12.75 -5.93
C CYS A 112 -15.97 12.39 -6.06
N GLU A 113 -15.47 12.39 -7.29
CA GLU A 113 -14.06 12.16 -7.62
C GLU A 113 -13.69 12.90 -8.91
N LEU A 114 -12.42 13.29 -9.02
CA LEU A 114 -11.89 13.96 -10.20
C LEU A 114 -11.87 13.03 -11.43
N PRO A 115 -11.90 13.58 -12.65
CA PRO A 115 -11.63 12.84 -13.89
C PRO A 115 -10.36 11.98 -13.82
N PHE A 116 -10.39 10.84 -14.51
CA PHE A 116 -9.31 9.84 -14.48
C PHE A 116 -7.97 10.39 -15.00
N SER A 117 -6.89 10.16 -14.25
CA SER A 117 -5.50 10.32 -14.71
C SER A 117 -4.56 9.42 -13.92
N THR A 118 -3.54 8.88 -14.59
CA THR A 118 -2.42 8.13 -13.98
C THR A 118 -1.62 9.02 -13.03
N ILE A 119 -1.31 10.25 -13.46
CA ILE A 119 -0.65 11.28 -12.65
C ILE A 119 -1.71 12.21 -12.03
N SER A 120 -1.65 12.44 -10.71
CA SER A 120 -2.65 13.29 -10.03
C SER A 120 -2.37 14.79 -10.21
N SER A 121 -3.42 15.61 -10.33
CA SER A 121 -3.34 17.07 -10.33
C SER A 121 -4.52 17.69 -9.57
N GLU A 122 -4.60 19.02 -9.43
CA GLU A 122 -5.76 19.70 -8.80
C GLU A 122 -7.10 19.41 -9.50
N THR A 123 -7.07 19.00 -10.77
CA THR A 123 -8.25 18.76 -11.62
C THR A 123 -8.38 17.32 -12.10
N THR A 124 -7.39 16.45 -11.83
CA THR A 124 -7.41 15.03 -12.25
C THR A 124 -6.95 14.09 -11.13
N GLY A 125 -7.64 12.97 -11.01
CA GLY A 125 -7.49 12.00 -9.92
C GLY A 125 -7.95 10.64 -10.39
N GLY A 126 -9.22 10.32 -10.17
CA GLY A 126 -9.85 9.13 -10.72
C GLY A 126 -10.26 8.09 -9.67
N VAL A 127 -11.37 7.41 -9.99
CA VAL A 127 -12.02 6.43 -9.11
C VAL A 127 -11.09 5.23 -8.82
N GLY A 128 -10.98 4.87 -7.54
CA GLY A 128 -10.00 3.91 -7.01
C GLY A 128 -8.88 4.61 -6.21
N GLY A 129 -8.63 5.89 -6.50
CA GLY A 129 -7.68 6.73 -5.78
C GLY A 129 -6.23 6.22 -5.83
N THR A 130 -5.39 6.73 -4.91
CA THR A 130 -3.93 6.52 -4.92
C THR A 130 -3.52 5.05 -5.03
N CYS A 131 -4.07 4.16 -4.20
CA CYS A 131 -3.62 2.78 -4.13
C CYS A 131 -3.86 1.97 -5.42
N VAL A 132 -4.96 2.26 -6.12
CA VAL A 132 -5.29 1.60 -7.39
C VAL A 132 -4.51 2.23 -8.54
N LEU A 133 -4.44 3.56 -8.61
CA LEU A 133 -3.97 4.26 -9.82
C LEU A 133 -2.46 4.61 -9.82
N ARG A 134 -1.88 4.86 -8.64
CA ARG A 134 -0.56 5.48 -8.46
C ARG A 134 0.12 5.04 -7.15
N GLY A 135 -0.06 3.76 -6.81
CA GLY A 135 0.31 3.24 -5.51
C GLY A 135 0.39 1.72 -5.53
N CYS A 136 -0.21 1.07 -4.52
CA CYS A 136 -0.10 -0.37 -4.25
C CYS A 136 -0.10 -1.25 -5.50
N VAL A 137 -1.11 -1.10 -6.38
CA VAL A 137 -1.32 -1.97 -7.53
C VAL A 137 -0.24 -1.79 -8.62
N PRO A 138 -0.10 -0.61 -9.28
CA PRO A 138 0.88 -0.44 -10.34
C PRO A 138 2.33 -0.65 -9.85
N LYS A 139 2.65 -0.18 -8.64
CA LYS A 139 3.95 -0.44 -8.01
C LYS A 139 4.20 -1.93 -7.81
N LYS A 140 3.22 -2.71 -7.33
CA LYS A 140 3.40 -4.16 -7.12
C LYS A 140 3.54 -4.92 -8.44
N LEU A 141 2.86 -4.49 -9.51
CA LEU A 141 3.06 -5.03 -10.86
C LEU A 141 4.50 -4.78 -11.36
N MET A 142 5.04 -3.57 -11.14
CA MET A 142 6.43 -3.25 -11.49
C MET A 142 7.45 -3.99 -10.61
N VAL A 143 7.14 -4.22 -9.32
CA VAL A 143 7.94 -5.09 -8.44
C VAL A 143 8.00 -6.52 -9.00
N TYR A 144 6.88 -7.09 -9.46
CA TYR A 144 6.89 -8.40 -10.12
C TYR A 144 7.75 -8.40 -11.39
N ALA A 145 7.60 -7.38 -12.26
CA ALA A 145 8.43 -7.27 -13.46
C ALA A 145 9.94 -7.20 -13.13
N SER A 146 10.32 -6.45 -12.10
CA SER A 146 11.73 -6.29 -11.68
C SER A 146 12.35 -7.55 -11.05
N LYS A 147 11.54 -8.53 -10.60
CA LYS A 147 12.07 -9.80 -10.06
C LYS A 147 12.66 -10.68 -11.15
N TYR A 148 12.06 -10.72 -12.34
CA TYR A 148 12.44 -11.68 -13.39
C TYR A 148 13.92 -11.62 -13.79
N SER A 149 14.55 -10.44 -13.77
CA SER A 149 15.95 -10.33 -14.14
C SER A 149 16.91 -10.97 -13.13
N HIS A 150 16.48 -11.12 -11.87
CA HIS A 150 17.18 -11.93 -10.87
C HIS A 150 16.82 -13.41 -11.04
N GLU A 151 15.54 -13.75 -11.27
CA GLU A 151 15.11 -15.14 -11.46
C GLU A 151 15.77 -15.83 -12.67
N PHE A 152 16.05 -15.10 -13.76
CA PHE A 152 16.82 -15.59 -14.90
C PHE A 152 18.32 -15.78 -14.59
N GLU A 153 18.89 -14.93 -13.73
CA GLU A 153 20.28 -15.03 -13.29
C GLU A 153 20.44 -16.25 -12.36
N GLU A 154 19.51 -16.38 -11.40
CA GLU A 154 19.39 -17.48 -10.44
C GLU A 154 19.21 -18.85 -11.10
N SER A 155 18.45 -18.92 -12.20
CA SER A 155 18.07 -20.19 -12.84
C SER A 155 19.29 -20.97 -13.38
N ASN A 156 20.35 -20.27 -13.76
CA ASN A 156 21.62 -20.89 -14.19
C ASN A 156 22.21 -21.81 -13.10
N GLY A 157 22.09 -21.42 -11.83
CA GLY A 157 22.51 -22.22 -10.68
C GLY A 157 21.70 -23.51 -10.47
N PHE A 158 20.49 -23.58 -11.04
CA PHE A 158 19.64 -24.77 -11.11
C PHE A 158 19.76 -25.53 -12.44
N GLY A 159 20.76 -25.18 -13.28
CA GLY A 159 21.07 -25.89 -14.53
C GLY A 159 20.29 -25.43 -15.75
N TRP A 160 19.50 -24.35 -15.66
CA TRP A 160 18.92 -23.72 -16.84
C TRP A 160 20.00 -23.07 -17.71
N LYS A 161 19.73 -22.97 -19.02
CA LYS A 161 20.62 -22.36 -20.02
C LYS A 161 19.78 -21.69 -21.10
N TYR A 162 20.30 -20.60 -21.65
CA TYR A 162 19.68 -19.83 -22.71
C TYR A 162 20.74 -19.46 -23.74
N ASP A 163 20.38 -19.41 -25.04
CA ASP A 163 21.32 -19.02 -26.10
C ASP A 163 21.60 -17.51 -26.11
N ASN A 164 20.71 -16.71 -25.52
CA ASN A 164 20.77 -15.25 -25.43
C ASN A 164 20.22 -14.79 -24.08
N GLU A 165 20.75 -13.67 -23.57
CA GLU A 165 20.24 -13.03 -22.36
C GLU A 165 18.80 -12.51 -22.56
N PRO A 166 17.86 -12.75 -21.62
CA PRO A 166 16.50 -12.23 -21.70
C PRO A 166 16.46 -10.69 -21.71
N THR A 167 15.73 -10.11 -22.66
CA THR A 167 15.55 -8.66 -22.79
C THR A 167 14.20 -8.20 -22.22
N HIS A 168 14.15 -6.98 -21.69
CA HIS A 168 12.95 -6.39 -21.10
C HIS A 168 12.43 -5.22 -21.94
N ASP A 169 11.21 -5.35 -22.49
CA ASP A 169 10.50 -4.25 -23.13
C ASP A 169 9.66 -3.44 -22.12
N TRP A 170 10.06 -2.18 -21.92
CA TRP A 170 9.33 -1.23 -21.08
C TRP A 170 7.94 -0.90 -21.63
N SER A 171 7.77 -0.84 -22.96
CA SER A 171 6.49 -0.43 -23.56
C SER A 171 5.39 -1.46 -23.30
N THR A 172 5.68 -2.76 -23.43
CA THR A 172 4.79 -3.85 -23.06
C THR A 172 4.41 -3.82 -21.57
N LEU A 173 5.37 -3.61 -20.66
CA LEU A 173 5.08 -3.50 -19.22
C LEU A 173 4.10 -2.36 -18.93
N MET A 174 4.35 -1.19 -19.49
CA MET A 174 3.54 0.01 -19.25
C MET A 174 2.15 -0.09 -19.88
N ALA A 175 2.04 -0.65 -21.08
CA ALA A 175 0.76 -0.91 -21.74
C ALA A 175 -0.11 -1.90 -20.93
N ASN A 176 0.46 -3.03 -20.51
CA ASN A 176 -0.24 -4.03 -19.71
C ASN A 176 -0.67 -3.49 -18.34
N LYS A 177 0.22 -2.74 -17.67
CA LYS A 177 -0.11 -2.02 -16.43
C LYS A 177 -1.30 -1.08 -16.64
N ASN A 178 -1.25 -0.22 -17.66
CA ASN A 178 -2.28 0.80 -17.88
C ASN A 178 -3.64 0.21 -18.30
N ALA A 179 -3.65 -0.89 -19.06
CA ALA A 179 -4.86 -1.66 -19.34
C ALA A 179 -5.50 -2.23 -18.05
N GLU A 180 -4.69 -2.76 -17.13
CA GLU A 180 -5.17 -3.24 -15.82
C GLU A 180 -5.72 -2.09 -14.95
N LEU A 181 -5.08 -0.92 -14.96
CA LEU A 181 -5.59 0.26 -14.24
C LEU A 181 -6.97 0.70 -14.77
N GLN A 182 -7.18 0.71 -16.09
CA GLN A 182 -8.48 1.01 -16.69
C GLN A 182 -9.54 -0.03 -16.29
N ARG A 183 -9.21 -1.33 -16.34
CA ARG A 183 -10.10 -2.42 -15.92
C ARG A 183 -10.52 -2.28 -14.45
N LEU A 184 -9.56 -2.01 -13.56
CA LEU A 184 -9.82 -1.81 -12.14
C LEU A 184 -10.65 -0.56 -11.87
N THR A 185 -10.39 0.55 -12.57
CA THR A 185 -11.22 1.77 -12.48
C THR A 185 -12.68 1.46 -12.83
N GLY A 186 -12.92 0.69 -13.90
CA GLY A 186 -14.25 0.21 -14.28
C GLY A 186 -14.92 -0.65 -13.20
N ILE A 187 -14.16 -1.55 -12.56
CA ILE A 187 -14.64 -2.37 -11.43
C ILE A 187 -15.06 -1.50 -10.25
N TYR A 188 -14.27 -0.48 -9.87
CA TYR A 188 -14.63 0.43 -8.77
C TYR A 188 -15.88 1.27 -9.09
N LYS A 189 -16.00 1.81 -10.32
CA LYS A 189 -17.22 2.49 -10.78
C LYS A 189 -18.45 1.57 -10.71
N ASN A 190 -18.31 0.30 -11.11
CA ASN A 190 -19.36 -0.71 -11.01
C ASN A 190 -19.72 -1.09 -9.56
N ILE A 191 -18.74 -1.20 -8.66
CA ILE A 191 -18.99 -1.51 -7.23
C ILE A 191 -19.83 -0.42 -6.58
N LEU A 192 -19.54 0.86 -6.85
CA LEU A 192 -20.33 1.99 -6.34
C LEU A 192 -21.76 1.94 -6.87
N LYS A 193 -21.92 1.84 -8.21
CA LYS A 193 -23.22 1.76 -8.88
C LYS A 193 -24.08 0.59 -8.37
N ASN A 194 -23.51 -0.61 -8.28
CA ASN A 194 -24.23 -1.81 -7.85
C ASN A 194 -24.63 -1.76 -6.36
N SER A 195 -24.07 -0.82 -5.58
CA SER A 195 -24.39 -0.62 -4.17
C SER A 195 -25.27 0.62 -3.94
N GLY A 196 -25.90 1.17 -4.99
CA GLY A 196 -26.80 2.32 -4.89
C GLY A 196 -26.13 3.69 -4.70
N VAL A 197 -24.80 3.77 -4.77
CA VAL A 197 -24.06 5.02 -4.56
C VAL A 197 -24.07 5.87 -5.82
N THR A 198 -24.49 7.13 -5.72
CA THR A 198 -24.43 8.11 -6.81
C THR A 198 -22.99 8.61 -6.98
N LEU A 199 -22.34 8.23 -8.08
CA LEU A 199 -21.02 8.75 -8.47
C LEU A 199 -21.17 10.06 -9.26
N ILE A 200 -20.48 11.11 -8.81
CA ILE A 200 -20.43 12.42 -9.44
C ILE A 200 -18.98 12.67 -9.88
N GLU A 201 -18.71 12.92 -11.16
CA GLU A 201 -17.37 13.30 -11.62
C GLU A 201 -17.20 14.81 -11.47
N GLY A 202 -16.11 15.26 -10.83
CA GLY A 202 -15.81 16.68 -10.62
C GLY A 202 -15.08 16.98 -9.30
N ARG A 203 -14.67 18.25 -9.11
CA ARG A 203 -13.91 18.68 -7.93
C ARG A 203 -14.84 19.09 -6.78
N GLY A 204 -15.04 18.19 -5.83
CA GLY A 204 -15.77 18.47 -4.59
C GLY A 204 -14.99 19.36 -3.61
N LYS A 205 -15.68 20.32 -3.00
CA LYS A 205 -15.27 21.11 -1.84
C LYS A 205 -16.47 21.31 -0.90
N VAL A 206 -16.22 21.52 0.39
CA VAL A 206 -17.28 21.97 1.30
C VAL A 206 -17.70 23.38 0.90
N GLY A 207 -19.01 23.64 0.90
CA GLY A 207 -19.59 24.90 0.49
C GLY A 207 -19.34 26.00 1.53
N GLN A 208 -19.04 27.21 1.06
CA GLN A 208 -18.82 28.39 1.91
C GLN A 208 -20.08 28.89 2.64
N LEU A 209 -21.23 28.24 2.44
CA LEU A 209 -22.52 28.63 3.03
C LEU A 209 -22.77 27.97 4.39
N ASP A 210 -22.54 26.65 4.49
CA ASP A 210 -22.77 25.86 5.69
C ASP A 210 -21.99 24.53 5.65
N PRO A 211 -21.75 23.87 6.80
CA PRO A 211 -21.04 22.60 6.86
C PRO A 211 -21.88 21.38 6.45
N HIS A 212 -22.96 21.61 5.68
CA HIS A 212 -23.84 20.57 5.14
C HIS A 212 -23.95 20.63 3.61
N THR A 213 -23.25 21.57 2.96
CA THR A 213 -23.29 21.72 1.50
C THR A 213 -21.97 21.26 0.89
N VAL A 214 -22.02 20.48 -0.19
CA VAL A 214 -20.88 20.18 -1.06
C VAL A 214 -21.08 20.85 -2.41
N ASP A 215 -20.07 21.58 -2.86
CA ASP A 215 -20.00 22.18 -4.19
C ASP A 215 -19.08 21.30 -5.05
N VAL A 216 -19.62 20.77 -6.15
CA VAL A 216 -18.86 20.01 -7.16
C VAL A 216 -18.93 20.79 -8.47
N ASP A 217 -17.82 21.43 -8.83
CA ASP A 217 -17.68 22.29 -10.01
C ASP A 217 -18.84 23.30 -10.18
N GLY A 218 -19.25 23.94 -9.07
CA GLY A 218 -20.32 24.95 -9.02
C GLY A 218 -21.73 24.39 -8.84
N ARG A 219 -21.94 23.06 -8.98
CA ARG A 219 -23.22 22.42 -8.63
C ARG A 219 -23.22 22.03 -7.17
N ARG A 220 -24.25 22.47 -6.44
CA ARG A 220 -24.40 22.25 -5.00
C ARG A 220 -25.29 21.06 -4.69
N TYR A 221 -24.94 20.36 -3.62
CA TYR A 221 -25.67 19.24 -3.04
C TYR A 221 -25.66 19.37 -1.52
N SER A 222 -26.80 19.14 -0.88
CA SER A 222 -26.96 19.16 0.56
C SER A 222 -26.84 17.75 1.16
N ALA A 223 -26.20 17.63 2.31
CA ALA A 223 -25.93 16.34 2.94
C ALA A 223 -26.00 16.40 4.47
N ARG A 224 -26.58 15.37 5.10
CA ARG A 224 -26.61 15.24 6.55
C ARG A 224 -25.19 15.07 7.13
N HIS A 225 -24.37 14.26 6.47
CA HIS A 225 -22.96 14.06 6.79
C HIS A 225 -22.06 14.22 5.55
N ILE A 226 -20.89 14.81 5.74
CA ILE A 226 -19.84 14.95 4.73
C ILE A 226 -18.62 14.13 5.16
N LEU A 227 -18.08 13.31 4.27
CA LEU A 227 -16.85 12.55 4.48
C LEU A 227 -15.73 13.02 3.56
N ILE A 228 -14.63 13.46 4.14
CA ILE A 228 -13.40 13.81 3.42
C ILE A 228 -12.48 12.58 3.34
N SER A 229 -12.27 12.06 2.13
CA SER A 229 -11.40 10.90 1.85
C SER A 229 -10.45 11.16 0.65
N VAL A 230 -10.05 12.43 0.48
CA VAL A 230 -9.17 12.94 -0.60
C VAL A 230 -7.72 12.44 -0.56
N GLY A 231 -7.34 11.71 0.49
CA GLY A 231 -6.01 11.13 0.65
C GLY A 231 -4.90 12.18 0.79
N GLY A 232 -3.75 11.89 0.17
CA GLY A 232 -2.56 12.74 0.17
C GLY A 232 -1.85 12.76 -1.18
N ARG A 233 -0.85 13.64 -1.32
CA ARG A 233 -0.04 13.81 -2.54
C ARG A 233 1.46 13.74 -2.25
N PRO A 234 2.30 13.37 -3.24
CA PRO A 234 3.75 13.47 -3.13
C PRO A 234 4.21 14.89 -2.75
N PHE A 235 5.35 14.98 -2.07
CA PHE A 235 5.98 16.26 -1.72
C PHE A 235 7.37 16.37 -2.35
N ILE A 236 7.56 17.44 -3.12
CA ILE A 236 8.83 17.86 -3.69
C ILE A 236 9.23 19.16 -2.96
N PRO A 237 10.38 19.22 -2.28
CA PRO A 237 10.88 20.46 -1.67
C PRO A 237 11.18 21.53 -2.72
N GLU A 238 10.92 22.79 -2.36
CA GLU A 238 11.26 23.95 -3.19
C GLU A 238 12.77 24.21 -3.10
N ILE A 239 13.50 23.74 -4.11
CA ILE A 239 14.94 23.98 -4.33
C ILE A 239 15.18 24.34 -5.81
N PRO A 240 16.26 25.07 -6.14
CA PRO A 240 16.57 25.41 -7.52
C PRO A 240 16.61 24.17 -8.44
N GLY A 241 15.82 24.19 -9.51
CA GLY A 241 15.72 23.07 -10.46
C GLY A 241 14.70 21.99 -10.11
N SER A 242 13.90 22.15 -9.04
CA SER A 242 12.85 21.18 -8.68
C SER A 242 11.84 20.91 -9.81
N GLN A 243 11.66 21.83 -10.74
CA GLN A 243 10.83 21.66 -11.94
C GLN A 243 11.34 20.59 -12.94
N TYR A 244 12.55 20.07 -12.77
CA TYR A 244 13.13 19.02 -13.62
C TYR A 244 12.99 17.60 -13.04
N VAL A 245 12.42 17.46 -11.84
CA VAL A 245 12.33 16.17 -11.13
C VAL A 245 10.96 15.53 -11.30
N ILE A 246 10.89 14.22 -11.07
CA ILE A 246 9.64 13.44 -11.03
C ILE A 246 9.30 13.07 -9.58
N ASP A 247 8.04 12.71 -9.34
CA ASP A 247 7.59 12.07 -8.10
C ASP A 247 7.21 10.60 -8.34
N SER A 248 6.57 9.97 -7.36
CA SER A 248 6.08 8.59 -7.48
C SER A 248 4.94 8.40 -8.47
N ASP A 249 4.14 9.43 -8.73
CA ASP A 249 3.02 9.33 -9.67
C ASP A 249 3.59 9.31 -11.10
N ALA A 250 4.50 10.24 -11.41
CA ALA A 250 5.19 10.29 -12.69
C ALA A 250 6.14 9.10 -12.92
N ALA A 251 6.81 8.58 -11.88
CA ALA A 251 7.65 7.39 -11.98
C ALA A 251 6.87 6.11 -12.38
N LEU A 252 5.56 6.06 -12.14
CA LEU A 252 4.67 4.99 -12.59
C LEU A 252 4.16 5.18 -14.01
N ASP A 253 4.47 6.28 -14.70
CA ASP A 253 3.93 6.58 -16.04
C ASP A 253 5.00 7.11 -17.02
N LEU A 254 6.28 6.81 -16.76
CA LEU A 254 7.39 7.23 -17.63
C LEU A 254 7.28 6.61 -19.04
N PRO A 255 7.52 7.38 -20.11
CA PRO A 255 7.48 6.87 -21.49
C PRO A 255 8.64 5.90 -21.80
N SER A 256 9.74 5.99 -21.05
CA SER A 256 10.90 5.11 -21.18
C SER A 256 11.50 4.77 -19.81
N LYS A 257 12.17 3.63 -19.73
CA LYS A 257 12.91 3.22 -18.53
C LYS A 257 14.09 4.17 -18.29
N PRO A 258 14.34 4.65 -17.06
CA PRO A 258 15.56 5.38 -16.73
C PRO A 258 16.82 4.54 -17.03
N THR A 259 17.86 5.14 -17.59
CA THR A 259 19.18 4.49 -17.72
C THR A 259 19.94 4.57 -16.40
N LYS A 260 20.07 5.79 -15.88
CA LYS A 260 20.58 6.13 -14.55
C LYS A 260 19.58 7.01 -13.80
N ILE A 261 19.32 6.76 -12.52
CA ILE A 261 18.34 7.50 -11.70
C ILE A 261 18.84 7.81 -10.28
N ALA A 262 18.60 9.04 -9.83
CA ALA A 262 18.71 9.43 -8.42
C ALA A 262 17.35 9.37 -7.76
N ILE A 263 17.25 8.75 -6.59
CA ILE A 263 16.02 8.68 -5.78
C ILE A 263 16.28 9.38 -4.45
N VAL A 264 15.63 10.52 -4.24
CA VAL A 264 15.80 11.38 -3.06
C VAL A 264 14.71 11.07 -2.04
N GLY A 265 15.09 10.41 -0.94
CA GLY A 265 14.20 10.01 0.14
C GLY A 265 14.55 8.63 0.71
N GLY A 266 14.31 8.45 2.01
CA GLY A 266 14.57 7.19 2.71
C GLY A 266 13.30 6.41 3.10
N GLY A 267 12.14 6.76 2.55
CA GLY A 267 10.87 6.09 2.85
C GLY A 267 10.66 4.80 2.05
N TYR A 268 9.61 4.05 2.38
CA TYR A 268 9.27 2.80 1.69
C TYR A 268 9.12 2.99 0.18
N ILE A 269 8.49 4.08 -0.27
CA ILE A 269 8.37 4.45 -1.69
C ILE A 269 9.75 4.51 -2.36
N ALA A 270 10.72 5.16 -1.74
CA ALA A 270 12.06 5.31 -2.31
C ALA A 270 12.75 3.96 -2.53
N LEU A 271 12.68 3.06 -1.54
CA LEU A 271 13.31 1.74 -1.63
C LEU A 271 12.58 0.80 -2.60
N GLU A 272 11.26 0.90 -2.68
CA GLU A 272 10.46 0.15 -3.65
C GLU A 272 10.82 0.57 -5.09
N PHE A 273 10.92 1.86 -5.38
CA PHE A 273 11.37 2.32 -6.69
C PHE A 273 12.84 2.02 -6.97
N ALA A 274 13.72 2.11 -5.96
CA ALA A 274 15.11 1.74 -6.11
C ALA A 274 15.27 0.28 -6.54
N GLY A 275 14.57 -0.63 -5.86
CA GLY A 275 14.57 -2.05 -6.21
C GLY A 275 13.84 -2.37 -7.53
N ILE A 276 12.78 -1.63 -7.89
CA ILE A 276 12.14 -1.73 -9.22
C ILE A 276 13.13 -1.37 -10.33
N PHE A 277 13.75 -0.19 -10.26
CA PHE A 277 14.63 0.28 -11.33
C PHE A 277 15.94 -0.54 -11.40
N ASN A 278 16.50 -0.93 -10.25
CA ASN A 278 17.68 -1.81 -10.20
C ASN A 278 17.37 -3.21 -10.78
N GLY A 279 16.25 -3.82 -10.37
CA GLY A 279 15.79 -5.10 -10.94
C GLY A 279 15.38 -5.01 -12.42
N LEU A 280 15.12 -3.81 -12.94
CA LEU A 280 14.98 -3.55 -14.38
C LEU A 280 16.31 -3.05 -15.02
N LYS A 281 17.45 -3.31 -14.38
CA LYS A 281 18.82 -3.01 -14.84
C LYS A 281 19.02 -1.52 -15.20
N SER A 282 18.59 -0.63 -14.33
CA SER A 282 19.01 0.78 -14.30
C SER A 282 20.14 0.98 -13.28
N ASP A 283 20.99 1.97 -13.50
CA ASP A 283 21.94 2.45 -12.48
C ASP A 283 21.17 3.32 -11.45
N VAL A 284 21.25 2.98 -10.16
CA VAL A 284 20.37 3.52 -9.10
C VAL A 284 21.16 4.04 -7.91
N HIS A 285 21.04 5.35 -7.68
CA HIS A 285 21.55 6.03 -6.48
C HIS A 285 20.40 6.46 -5.57
N VAL A 286 20.48 6.17 -4.26
CA VAL A 286 19.49 6.57 -3.25
C VAL A 286 20.11 7.58 -2.28
N PHE A 287 19.56 8.81 -2.27
CA PHE A 287 20.03 9.92 -1.44
C PHE A 287 19.13 10.12 -0.22
N ILE A 288 19.72 10.09 0.98
CA ILE A 288 19.03 10.30 2.24
C ILE A 288 19.77 11.28 3.15
N ARG A 289 19.03 12.22 3.76
CA ARG A 289 19.59 13.18 4.73
C ARG A 289 19.92 12.59 6.10
N GLN A 290 19.58 11.33 6.35
CA GLN A 290 19.79 10.62 7.61
C GLN A 290 20.83 9.51 7.43
N LYS A 291 21.33 8.96 8.54
CA LYS A 291 22.25 7.82 8.54
C LYS A 291 21.63 6.51 8.00
N LYS A 292 20.32 6.30 8.21
CA LYS A 292 19.60 5.06 7.86
C LYS A 292 18.27 5.34 7.17
N VAL A 293 17.90 4.48 6.23
CA VAL A 293 16.58 4.42 5.55
C VAL A 293 15.46 4.04 6.54
N LEU A 294 14.20 4.00 6.09
CA LEU A 294 13.03 3.46 6.80
C LEU A 294 12.87 3.90 8.26
N ARG A 295 12.96 5.21 8.52
CA ARG A 295 12.74 5.77 9.88
C ARG A 295 11.38 5.31 10.44
N GLY A 296 11.41 4.65 11.61
CA GLY A 296 10.24 4.11 12.30
C GLY A 296 10.04 2.60 12.17
N PHE A 297 10.87 1.93 11.37
CA PHE A 297 11.05 0.47 11.38
C PHE A 297 12.08 0.07 12.45
N ASP A 298 12.15 -1.22 12.76
CA ASP A 298 13.13 -1.79 13.70
C ASP A 298 14.59 -1.58 13.22
N GLU A 299 15.49 -1.18 14.13
CA GLU A 299 16.84 -0.73 13.75
C GLU A 299 17.67 -1.78 13.00
N GLU A 300 17.57 -3.07 13.37
CA GLU A 300 18.32 -4.14 12.68
C GLU A 300 17.75 -4.43 11.28
N ILE A 301 16.42 -4.33 11.11
CA ILE A 301 15.77 -4.46 9.79
C ILE A 301 16.22 -3.33 8.86
N ARG A 302 16.38 -2.11 9.40
CA ARG A 302 16.83 -0.93 8.65
C ARG A 302 18.27 -1.06 8.16
N ASP A 303 19.17 -1.57 9.00
CA ASP A 303 20.57 -1.82 8.61
C ASP A 303 20.65 -2.95 7.59
N PHE A 304 19.99 -4.07 7.87
CA PHE A 304 20.01 -5.26 7.04
C PHE A 304 19.47 -5.01 5.63
N VAL A 305 18.34 -4.31 5.48
CA VAL A 305 17.79 -4.04 4.14
C VAL A 305 18.71 -3.13 3.32
N SER A 306 19.36 -2.15 3.94
CA SER A 306 20.33 -1.29 3.25
C SER A 306 21.56 -2.08 2.79
N GLU A 307 22.09 -2.96 3.64
CA GLU A 307 23.19 -3.87 3.27
C GLU A 307 22.81 -4.75 2.07
N GLN A 308 21.66 -5.44 2.14
CA GLN A 308 21.21 -6.35 1.08
C GLN A 308 20.91 -5.62 -0.24
N MET A 309 20.35 -4.40 -0.18
CA MET A 309 20.12 -3.57 -1.38
C MET A 309 21.44 -3.06 -1.99
N SER A 310 22.44 -2.71 -1.19
CA SER A 310 23.78 -2.36 -1.70
C SER A 310 24.51 -3.53 -2.33
N VAL A 311 24.42 -4.72 -1.73
CA VAL A 311 24.96 -5.96 -2.32
C VAL A 311 24.32 -6.28 -3.67
N ARG A 312 23.06 -5.86 -3.88
CA ARG A 312 22.33 -5.96 -5.17
C ARG A 312 22.63 -4.80 -6.15
N GLY A 313 23.57 -3.90 -5.85
CA GLY A 313 24.04 -2.85 -6.77
C GLY A 313 23.46 -1.44 -6.54
N ILE A 314 22.66 -1.22 -5.48
CA ILE A 314 22.08 0.11 -5.20
C ILE A 314 23.05 0.96 -4.37
N GLU A 315 23.43 2.13 -4.89
CA GLU A 315 24.39 3.03 -4.25
C GLU A 315 23.69 3.97 -3.26
N PHE A 316 23.99 3.88 -1.96
CA PHE A 316 23.37 4.74 -0.93
C PHE A 316 24.25 5.93 -0.54
N HIS A 317 23.71 7.13 -0.76
CA HIS A 317 24.28 8.41 -0.36
C HIS A 317 23.63 8.86 0.95
N THR A 318 24.24 8.45 2.07
CA THR A 318 23.70 8.70 3.41
C THR A 318 24.18 10.03 3.99
N GLU A 319 23.38 10.62 4.89
CA GLU A 319 23.65 11.93 5.51
C GLU A 319 23.90 13.04 4.46
N GLU A 320 23.17 12.97 3.35
CA GLU A 320 23.36 13.80 2.17
C GLU A 320 22.02 14.46 1.76
N SER A 321 21.98 15.79 1.79
CA SER A 321 20.77 16.56 1.52
C SER A 321 20.82 17.20 0.13
N PRO A 322 19.73 17.17 -0.66
CA PRO A 322 19.67 17.85 -1.95
C PRO A 322 19.73 19.39 -1.76
N GLN A 323 20.44 20.08 -2.66
CA GLN A 323 20.55 21.54 -2.68
C GLN A 323 20.05 22.16 -3.98
N ALA A 324 20.30 21.53 -5.12
CA ALA A 324 19.82 21.98 -6.43
C ALA A 324 19.83 20.83 -7.44
N ILE A 325 19.04 20.99 -8.50
CA ILE A 325 19.10 20.15 -9.70
C ILE A 325 19.61 21.01 -10.85
N LEU A 326 20.66 20.52 -11.51
CA LEU A 326 21.23 21.13 -12.70
C LEU A 326 20.78 20.30 -13.91
N LYS A 327 20.44 20.98 -15.02
CA LYS A 327 20.13 20.34 -16.30
C LYS A 327 21.15 20.74 -17.34
N SER A 328 21.84 19.75 -17.88
CA SER A 328 22.86 19.90 -18.93
C SER A 328 22.23 20.13 -20.31
N ALA A 329 23.03 20.61 -21.25
CA ALA A 329 22.58 20.90 -22.62
C ALA A 329 22.17 19.63 -23.41
N ASP A 330 22.73 18.47 -23.07
CA ASP A 330 22.34 17.15 -23.60
C ASP A 330 21.05 16.58 -22.98
N GLY A 331 20.47 17.29 -22.01
CA GLY A 331 19.28 16.89 -21.27
C GLY A 331 19.53 16.07 -20.01
N SER A 332 20.77 15.66 -19.73
CA SER A 332 21.12 14.96 -18.49
C SER A 332 20.94 15.86 -17.25
N LEU A 333 20.70 15.22 -16.11
CA LEU A 333 20.49 15.87 -14.82
C LEU A 333 21.65 15.58 -13.87
N SER A 334 22.01 16.58 -13.07
CA SER A 334 22.96 16.44 -11.97
C SER A 334 22.31 16.87 -10.66
N LEU A 335 22.49 16.06 -9.61
CA LEU A 335 22.02 16.36 -8.26
C LEU A 335 23.16 17.02 -7.48
N LYS A 336 23.01 18.31 -7.17
CA LYS A 336 23.89 19.00 -6.21
C LYS A 336 23.37 18.74 -4.80
N THR A 337 24.26 18.38 -3.90
CA THR A 337 23.97 18.00 -2.52
C THR A 337 24.81 18.79 -1.51
N SER A 338 24.64 18.49 -0.23
CA SER A 338 25.49 19.00 0.86
C SER A 338 26.92 18.44 0.87
N LYS A 339 27.23 17.42 0.06
CA LYS A 339 28.56 16.77 0.01
C LYS A 339 29.27 16.91 -1.33
N GLY A 340 28.54 17.14 -2.43
CA GLY A 340 29.13 17.34 -3.75
C GLY A 340 28.08 17.53 -4.84
N THR A 341 28.44 17.14 -6.07
CA THR A 341 27.50 17.01 -7.18
C THR A 341 27.68 15.62 -7.78
N VAL A 342 26.57 14.90 -7.99
CA VAL A 342 26.58 13.62 -8.72
C VAL A 342 25.86 13.82 -10.06
N GLU A 343 26.46 13.33 -11.14
CA GLU A 343 26.11 13.69 -12.52
C GLU A 343 25.61 12.50 -13.35
N GLY A 344 25.05 12.82 -14.52
CA GLY A 344 24.67 11.84 -15.55
C GLY A 344 23.33 11.13 -15.34
N PHE A 345 22.46 11.68 -14.49
CA PHE A 345 21.13 11.09 -14.26
C PHE A 345 20.21 11.34 -15.46
N SER A 346 19.52 10.30 -15.93
CA SER A 346 18.41 10.46 -16.88
C SER A 346 17.16 11.03 -16.20
N HIS A 347 16.98 10.71 -14.90
CA HIS A 347 15.85 11.12 -14.09
C HIS A 347 16.30 11.35 -12.65
N ILE A 348 15.65 12.29 -11.96
CA ILE A 348 15.76 12.46 -10.50
C ILE A 348 14.35 12.35 -9.94
N MET A 349 14.13 11.41 -9.02
CA MET A 349 12.85 11.15 -8.38
C MET A 349 12.86 11.63 -6.93
N PHE A 350 11.86 12.43 -6.54
CA PHE A 350 11.66 12.85 -5.16
C PHE A 350 10.58 12.00 -4.47
N ALA A 351 11.03 11.21 -3.49
CA ALA A 351 10.21 10.35 -2.64
C ALA A 351 10.30 10.82 -1.16
N THR A 352 10.32 12.14 -0.94
CA THR A 352 10.64 12.74 0.36
C THR A 352 9.51 12.73 1.38
N GLY A 353 8.30 12.33 0.96
CA GLY A 353 7.12 12.19 1.80
C GLY A 353 5.84 12.42 1.01
N ARG A 354 4.72 12.37 1.73
CA ARG A 354 3.39 12.74 1.22
C ARG A 354 2.76 13.75 2.17
N ARG A 355 1.88 14.61 1.66
CA ARG A 355 1.10 15.58 2.44
C ARG A 355 -0.40 15.32 2.31
N PRO A 356 -1.20 15.51 3.37
CA PRO A 356 -2.66 15.55 3.29
C PRO A 356 -3.15 16.48 2.18
N ASN A 357 -4.14 16.02 1.40
CA ASN A 357 -4.62 16.75 0.23
C ASN A 357 -5.77 17.72 0.59
N THR A 358 -5.53 18.63 1.53
CA THR A 358 -6.57 19.49 2.14
C THR A 358 -6.76 20.86 1.49
N ARG A 359 -5.87 21.27 0.57
CA ARG A 359 -5.86 22.60 -0.04
C ARG A 359 -7.14 22.89 -0.83
N ASN A 360 -7.69 24.09 -0.65
CA ASN A 360 -8.84 24.61 -1.40
C ASN A 360 -10.08 23.69 -1.32
N LEU A 361 -10.32 23.06 -0.17
CA LEU A 361 -11.50 22.20 0.08
C LEU A 361 -12.63 22.88 0.87
N GLY A 362 -12.52 24.16 1.22
CA GLY A 362 -13.56 24.87 1.99
C GLY A 362 -13.63 24.47 3.48
N LEU A 363 -12.58 23.82 4.00
CA LEU A 363 -12.56 23.20 5.33
C LEU A 363 -12.36 24.23 6.45
N GLU A 364 -11.39 25.13 6.28
CA GLU A 364 -11.05 26.14 7.28
C GLU A 364 -12.19 27.17 7.41
N GLU A 365 -12.82 27.50 6.28
CA GLU A 365 -13.95 28.44 6.19
C GLU A 365 -15.20 27.99 6.96
N VAL A 366 -15.39 26.67 7.14
CA VAL A 366 -16.48 26.10 7.95
C VAL A 366 -16.03 25.65 9.35
N GLY A 367 -14.78 25.94 9.75
CA GLY A 367 -14.26 25.67 11.09
C GLY A 367 -13.70 24.25 11.32
N VAL A 368 -13.37 23.50 10.26
CA VAL A 368 -12.61 22.24 10.40
C VAL A 368 -11.16 22.57 10.76
N LYS A 369 -10.70 22.05 11.90
CA LYS A 369 -9.33 22.23 12.37
C LYS A 369 -8.35 21.39 11.54
N LEU A 370 -7.29 22.03 11.09
CA LEU A 370 -6.14 21.38 10.46
C LEU A 370 -4.92 21.50 11.39
N ASN A 371 -4.11 20.44 11.44
CA ASN A 371 -2.85 20.46 12.17
C ASN A 371 -1.74 21.20 11.38
N LYS A 372 -0.57 21.40 11.99
CA LYS A 372 0.59 22.10 11.40
C LYS A 372 1.14 21.52 10.08
N ASN A 373 0.77 20.30 9.68
CA ASN A 373 1.19 19.67 8.43
C ASN A 373 0.09 19.66 7.35
N GLY A 374 -1.09 20.19 7.69
CA GLY A 374 -2.27 20.25 6.82
C GLY A 374 -3.25 19.08 7.01
N ALA A 375 -3.00 18.11 7.91
CA ALA A 375 -3.96 17.02 8.13
C ALA A 375 -5.20 17.50 8.88
N ILE A 376 -6.35 16.90 8.57
CA ILE A 376 -7.60 17.16 9.29
C ILE A 376 -7.48 16.56 10.70
N GLU A 377 -7.69 17.38 11.72
CA GLU A 377 -7.75 16.92 13.11
C GLU A 377 -9.04 16.12 13.33
N VAL A 378 -8.90 14.92 13.89
CA VAL A 378 -9.99 13.99 14.10
C VAL A 378 -9.90 13.28 15.44
N ASP A 379 -11.06 12.94 16.00
CA ASP A 379 -11.15 12.08 17.18
C ASP A 379 -10.94 10.59 16.86
N GLU A 380 -11.02 9.76 17.91
CA GLU A 380 -10.92 8.29 17.83
C GLU A 380 -12.05 7.60 17.05
N TYR A 381 -13.11 8.32 16.68
CA TYR A 381 -14.20 7.85 15.81
C TYR A 381 -14.10 8.42 14.38
N SER A 382 -13.10 9.26 14.09
CA SER A 382 -12.91 9.97 12.81
C SER A 382 -13.83 11.18 12.59
N ARG A 383 -14.39 11.76 13.66
CA ARG A 383 -15.12 13.05 13.63
C ARG A 383 -14.14 14.21 13.61
N THR A 384 -14.43 15.23 12.82
CA THR A 384 -13.66 16.50 12.85
C THR A 384 -14.16 17.42 13.98
N SER A 385 -13.63 18.64 14.06
CA SER A 385 -14.18 19.71 14.92
C SER A 385 -15.59 20.18 14.53
N VAL A 386 -16.09 19.79 13.35
CA VAL A 386 -17.42 20.16 12.83
C VAL A 386 -18.31 18.91 12.83
N PRO A 387 -19.44 18.86 13.58
CA PRO A 387 -20.18 17.62 13.82
C PRO A 387 -20.71 16.88 12.57
N SER A 388 -20.99 17.60 11.49
CA SER A 388 -21.44 17.04 10.21
C SER A 388 -20.29 16.49 9.35
N ILE A 389 -19.03 16.87 9.63
CA ILE A 389 -17.87 16.57 8.79
C ILE A 389 -16.95 15.54 9.45
N TRP A 390 -16.56 14.56 8.66
CA TRP A 390 -15.74 13.40 9.05
C TRP A 390 -14.55 13.25 8.11
N ALA A 391 -13.46 12.61 8.54
CA ALA A 391 -12.28 12.41 7.68
C ALA A 391 -11.57 11.08 7.93
N VAL A 392 -11.17 10.38 6.84
CA VAL A 392 -10.51 9.05 6.91
C VAL A 392 -9.36 8.90 5.89
N GLY A 393 -8.42 8.01 6.17
CA GLY A 393 -7.23 7.76 5.36
C GLY A 393 -6.16 8.86 5.48
N ASP A 394 -5.28 8.93 4.47
CA ASP A 394 -4.08 9.80 4.45
C ASP A 394 -4.36 11.28 4.75
N VAL A 395 -5.59 11.77 4.57
CA VAL A 395 -5.96 13.16 4.88
C VAL A 395 -5.91 13.47 6.38
N THR A 396 -5.94 12.43 7.24
CA THR A 396 -5.83 12.53 8.70
C THR A 396 -4.39 12.32 9.21
N ASP A 397 -3.47 11.92 8.33
CA ASP A 397 -2.06 11.60 8.64
C ASP A 397 -1.85 10.68 9.87
N ARG A 398 -2.78 9.73 10.07
CA ARG A 398 -2.72 8.71 11.15
C ARG A 398 -1.78 7.56 10.76
N LEU A 399 -2.31 6.51 10.11
CA LEU A 399 -1.49 5.48 9.46
C LEU A 399 -1.89 5.38 7.98
N ASN A 400 -1.03 5.91 7.10
CA ASN A 400 -1.29 6.11 5.68
C ASN A 400 -1.15 4.78 4.89
N LEU A 401 -2.05 3.84 5.17
CA LEU A 401 -2.09 2.49 4.60
C LEU A 401 -3.52 2.16 4.13
N THR A 402 -3.64 1.56 2.96
CA THR A 402 -4.95 1.18 2.37
C THR A 402 -5.82 0.33 3.30
N PRO A 403 -5.33 -0.75 3.94
CA PRO A 403 -6.14 -1.52 4.89
C PRO A 403 -6.63 -0.70 6.10
N VAL A 404 -5.88 0.32 6.52
CA VAL A 404 -6.29 1.23 7.59
C VAL A 404 -7.41 2.15 7.11
N ALA A 405 -7.27 2.79 5.95
CA ALA A 405 -8.35 3.59 5.37
C ALA A 405 -9.64 2.78 5.15
N LEU A 406 -9.53 1.50 4.76
CA LEU A 406 -10.65 0.57 4.66
C LEU A 406 -11.29 0.24 6.03
N MET A 407 -10.47 0.07 7.07
CA MET A 407 -10.96 -0.12 8.45
C MET A 407 -11.70 1.14 8.94
N GLU A 408 -11.11 2.32 8.77
CA GLU A 408 -11.67 3.61 9.19
C GLU A 408 -13.00 3.91 8.49
N GLY A 409 -13.06 3.77 7.16
CA GLY A 409 -14.30 3.97 6.42
C GLY A 409 -15.41 3.00 6.80
N GLY A 410 -15.06 1.74 7.14
CA GLY A 410 -16.02 0.76 7.65
C GLY A 410 -16.52 1.07 9.07
N ALA A 411 -15.63 1.55 9.94
CA ALA A 411 -15.95 1.96 11.32
C ALA A 411 -16.84 3.20 11.36
N LEU A 412 -16.58 4.18 10.49
CA LEU A 412 -17.41 5.36 10.29
C LEU A 412 -18.83 4.98 9.82
N ALA A 413 -18.95 4.13 8.80
CA ALA A 413 -20.25 3.72 8.28
C ALA A 413 -21.12 3.00 9.33
N LYS A 414 -20.51 2.20 10.22
CA LYS A 414 -21.20 1.61 11.38
C LYS A 414 -21.63 2.67 12.40
N THR A 415 -20.73 3.60 12.71
CA THR A 415 -20.97 4.66 13.70
C THR A 415 -22.16 5.54 13.29
N LEU A 416 -22.24 5.92 12.00
CA LEU A 416 -23.30 6.79 11.48
C LEU A 416 -24.62 6.07 11.15
N PHE A 417 -24.56 4.87 10.53
CA PHE A 417 -25.74 4.27 9.89
C PHE A 417 -26.16 2.92 10.48
N ARG A 418 -25.57 2.51 11.61
CA ARG A 418 -25.94 1.29 12.35
C ARG A 418 -26.19 1.52 13.85
N ASN A 419 -26.06 2.76 14.33
CA ASN A 419 -25.99 3.08 15.77
C ASN A 419 -25.00 2.18 16.52
N GLU A 420 -23.86 1.85 15.89
CA GLU A 420 -22.80 1.00 16.42
C GLU A 420 -21.49 1.81 16.47
N PRO A 421 -21.27 2.68 17.49
CA PRO A 421 -20.08 3.51 17.60
C PRO A 421 -18.80 2.67 17.61
N THR A 422 -18.06 2.72 16.49
CA THR A 422 -16.92 1.84 16.23
C THR A 422 -15.64 2.67 16.11
N LYS A 423 -14.66 2.42 16.97
CA LYS A 423 -13.31 3.03 16.89
C LYS A 423 -12.41 2.21 15.96
N PRO A 424 -11.63 2.80 15.04
CA PRO A 424 -10.58 2.09 14.31
C PRO A 424 -9.46 1.62 15.27
N VAL A 425 -8.89 0.42 15.04
CA VAL A 425 -7.95 -0.22 15.98
C VAL A 425 -6.55 -0.35 15.37
N TYR A 426 -5.69 0.63 15.66
CA TYR A 426 -4.33 0.75 15.11
C TYR A 426 -3.28 -0.19 15.75
N ARG A 427 -3.56 -0.81 16.90
CA ARG A 427 -2.64 -1.79 17.54
C ARG A 427 -2.41 -2.99 16.62
N ALA A 428 -1.14 -3.36 16.40
CA ALA A 428 -0.73 -4.52 15.60
C ALA A 428 -1.36 -4.54 14.19
N VAL A 429 -1.30 -3.41 13.48
CA VAL A 429 -1.55 -3.36 12.03
C VAL A 429 -0.31 -3.93 11.32
N PRO A 430 -0.42 -5.01 10.54
CA PRO A 430 0.70 -5.49 9.73
C PRO A 430 0.98 -4.54 8.56
N SER A 431 2.24 -4.45 8.16
CA SER A 431 2.69 -3.67 7.01
C SER A 431 3.88 -4.31 6.32
N ALA A 432 4.14 -3.90 5.09
CA ALA A 432 5.23 -4.43 4.27
C ALA A 432 5.88 -3.34 3.40
N VAL A 433 7.15 -3.54 3.07
CA VAL A 433 7.89 -2.77 2.07
C VAL A 433 8.31 -3.74 0.98
N PHE A 434 7.89 -3.50 -0.25
CA PHE A 434 8.14 -4.36 -1.40
C PHE A 434 9.41 -3.95 -2.16
N CYS A 435 10.47 -3.65 -1.41
CA CYS A 435 11.84 -3.59 -1.92
C CYS A 435 12.38 -5.01 -2.17
N GLN A 436 13.65 -5.12 -2.53
CA GLN A 436 14.29 -6.37 -2.93
C GLN A 436 15.62 -6.51 -2.15
N PRO A 437 15.69 -7.36 -1.10
CA PRO A 437 14.61 -8.20 -0.55
C PRO A 437 13.48 -7.41 0.13
N PRO A 438 12.24 -7.94 0.20
CA PRO A 438 11.12 -7.25 0.83
C PRO A 438 11.17 -7.35 2.36
N ILE A 439 10.38 -6.50 3.02
CA ILE A 439 10.18 -6.47 4.47
C ILE A 439 8.70 -6.74 4.79
N GLY A 440 8.44 -7.52 5.83
CA GLY A 440 7.17 -7.57 6.55
C GLY A 440 7.38 -7.23 8.03
N GLN A 441 6.42 -6.54 8.65
CA GLN A 441 6.42 -6.27 10.09
C GLN A 441 5.01 -6.22 10.68
N VAL A 442 4.89 -6.59 11.97
CA VAL A 442 3.69 -6.39 12.78
C VAL A 442 4.04 -6.18 14.26
N GLY A 443 3.29 -5.30 14.92
CA GLY A 443 3.52 -4.97 16.33
C GLY A 443 4.56 -3.87 16.51
N LEU A 444 5.26 -3.90 17.64
CA LEU A 444 6.24 -2.89 18.05
C LEU A 444 7.64 -3.19 17.50
N THR A 445 8.43 -2.15 17.21
CA THR A 445 9.89 -2.29 17.10
C THR A 445 10.50 -2.59 18.47
N GLU A 446 11.77 -3.00 18.52
CA GLU A 446 12.46 -3.22 19.79
C GLU A 446 12.48 -1.97 20.67
N GLU A 447 12.78 -0.82 20.09
CA GLU A 447 12.88 0.47 20.79
C GLU A 447 11.54 0.87 21.39
N GLN A 448 10.45 0.64 20.64
CA GLN A 448 9.08 0.85 21.11
C GLN A 448 8.69 -0.14 22.22
N ALA A 449 9.10 -1.40 22.11
CA ALA A 449 8.82 -2.42 23.12
C ALA A 449 9.58 -2.18 24.43
N ILE A 450 10.83 -1.67 24.37
CA ILE A 450 11.57 -1.19 25.55
C ILE A 450 10.86 0.00 26.19
N GLN A 451 10.35 0.93 25.38
CA GLN A 451 9.62 2.10 25.89
C GLN A 451 8.30 1.69 26.57
N GLU A 452 7.53 0.77 25.99
CA GLU A 452 6.20 0.36 26.47
C GLU A 452 6.25 -0.68 27.62
N TYR A 453 7.16 -1.66 27.55
CA TYR A 453 7.22 -2.78 28.51
C TYR A 453 8.45 -2.75 29.45
N GLY A 454 9.50 -2.00 29.09
CA GLY A 454 10.79 -2.05 29.77
C GLY A 454 11.54 -3.35 29.51
N ASP A 455 11.11 -4.42 30.18
CA ASP A 455 11.76 -5.72 30.15
C ASP A 455 11.26 -6.56 28.97
N ILE A 456 12.16 -6.89 28.05
CA ILE A 456 11.87 -7.68 26.85
C ILE A 456 12.93 -8.75 26.59
N ASP A 457 12.50 -9.83 25.95
CA ASP A 457 13.35 -10.88 25.40
C ASP A 457 13.28 -10.82 23.87
N VAL A 458 14.44 -10.79 23.23
CA VAL A 458 14.57 -10.63 21.77
C VAL A 458 15.20 -11.89 21.19
N PHE A 459 14.60 -12.38 20.11
CA PHE A 459 15.06 -13.55 19.37
C PHE A 459 15.30 -13.10 17.93
N THR A 460 16.44 -13.49 17.36
CA THR A 460 16.82 -13.15 15.98
C THR A 460 17.42 -14.35 15.26
N ALA A 461 17.10 -14.52 13.99
CA ALA A 461 17.78 -15.43 13.07
C ALA A 461 18.29 -14.66 11.84
N ASN A 462 19.47 -15.03 11.34
CA ASN A 462 20.06 -14.41 10.15
C ASN A 462 20.83 -15.43 9.30
N PHE A 463 20.21 -15.94 8.25
CA PHE A 463 20.68 -17.11 7.51
C PHE A 463 20.65 -16.90 5.99
N ARG A 464 21.36 -17.76 5.26
CA ARG A 464 21.26 -17.85 3.78
C ARG A 464 20.08 -18.78 3.45
N PRO A 465 19.08 -18.34 2.67
CA PRO A 465 17.93 -19.19 2.32
C PRO A 465 18.38 -20.36 1.43
N LEU A 466 17.71 -21.51 1.53
CA LEU A 466 18.10 -22.73 0.80
C LEU A 466 18.19 -22.52 -0.72
N LYS A 467 17.27 -21.73 -1.31
CA LYS A 467 17.30 -21.35 -2.73
C LYS A 467 18.66 -20.75 -3.15
N ALA A 468 19.24 -19.91 -2.30
CA ALA A 468 20.49 -19.22 -2.57
C ALA A 468 21.72 -20.15 -2.55
N THR A 469 21.64 -21.38 -2.03
CA THR A 469 22.78 -22.31 -2.03
C THR A 469 23.11 -22.82 -3.43
N LEU A 470 22.11 -22.91 -4.32
CA LEU A 470 22.29 -23.29 -5.72
C LEU A 470 22.29 -22.06 -6.64
N SER A 471 21.43 -21.07 -6.41
CA SER A 471 21.34 -19.89 -7.29
C SER A 471 22.58 -18.99 -7.30
N GLY A 472 23.49 -19.16 -6.34
CA GLY A 472 24.70 -18.35 -6.21
C GLY A 472 24.48 -16.95 -5.63
N LEU A 473 23.23 -16.51 -5.45
CA LEU A 473 22.95 -15.17 -4.93
C LEU A 473 23.49 -14.95 -3.51
N PRO A 474 23.88 -13.71 -3.18
CA PRO A 474 24.40 -13.32 -1.87
C PRO A 474 23.30 -13.05 -0.83
N ASP A 475 22.03 -13.19 -1.21
CA ASP A 475 20.89 -12.87 -0.36
C ASP A 475 20.91 -13.61 0.99
N ARG A 476 20.51 -12.88 2.02
CA ARG A 476 20.22 -13.41 3.35
C ARG A 476 18.78 -13.13 3.74
N VAL A 477 18.32 -13.83 4.77
CA VAL A 477 17.03 -13.58 5.44
C VAL A 477 17.33 -13.21 6.89
N PHE A 478 16.75 -12.10 7.35
CA PHE A 478 16.77 -11.67 8.75
C PHE A 478 15.36 -11.73 9.34
N MET A 479 15.22 -12.31 10.52
CA MET A 479 13.96 -12.52 11.22
C MET A 479 14.13 -12.15 12.69
N LYS A 480 13.12 -11.50 13.27
CA LYS A 480 13.15 -10.99 14.64
C LYS A 480 11.81 -11.13 15.33
N LEU A 481 11.84 -11.63 16.56
CA LEU A 481 10.69 -11.76 17.46
C LEU A 481 10.98 -11.01 18.76
N ILE A 482 10.03 -10.20 19.21
CA ILE A 482 10.14 -9.37 20.41
C ILE A 482 9.05 -9.80 21.39
N VAL A 483 9.46 -10.19 22.60
CA VAL A 483 8.60 -10.76 23.64
C VAL A 483 8.66 -9.89 24.89
N SER A 484 7.51 -9.53 25.45
CA SER A 484 7.43 -8.88 26.77
C SER A 484 7.86 -9.87 27.86
N ALA A 485 8.94 -9.60 28.60
CA ALA A 485 9.46 -10.55 29.58
C ALA A 485 8.45 -10.82 30.72
N LYS A 486 7.70 -9.80 31.14
CA LYS A 486 6.67 -9.89 32.19
C LYS A 486 5.44 -10.71 31.78
N THR A 487 4.98 -10.58 30.54
CA THR A 487 3.71 -11.19 30.08
C THR A 487 3.91 -12.40 29.18
N GLN A 488 5.15 -12.65 28.74
CA GLN A 488 5.55 -13.62 27.72
C GLN A 488 4.81 -13.47 26.38
N LYS A 489 4.09 -12.36 26.14
CA LYS A 489 3.40 -12.08 24.87
C LYS A 489 4.40 -11.66 23.80
N VAL A 490 4.19 -12.15 22.57
CA VAL A 490 4.84 -11.60 21.38
C VAL A 490 4.24 -10.23 21.10
N VAL A 491 5.05 -9.18 21.19
CA VAL A 491 4.64 -7.78 21.01
C VAL A 491 5.14 -7.18 19.69
N GLY A 492 6.14 -7.80 19.06
CA GLY A 492 6.68 -7.40 17.77
C GLY A 492 7.23 -8.60 16.98
N LEU A 493 7.06 -8.57 15.67
CA LEU A 493 7.56 -9.58 14.74
C LEU A 493 7.95 -8.89 13.43
N HIS A 494 9.20 -9.07 13.01
CA HIS A 494 9.79 -8.39 11.85
C HIS A 494 10.59 -9.36 11.00
N MET A 495 10.56 -9.18 9.69
CA MET A 495 11.27 -10.02 8.73
C MET A 495 11.73 -9.21 7.52
N CYS A 496 12.97 -9.43 7.07
CA CYS A 496 13.45 -9.00 5.77
C CYS A 496 14.00 -10.22 5.02
N GLY A 497 13.50 -10.44 3.80
CA GLY A 497 13.72 -11.67 3.03
C GLY A 497 12.56 -11.97 2.10
N GLU A 498 12.73 -12.94 1.20
CA GLU A 498 11.66 -13.42 0.31
C GLU A 498 10.42 -13.88 1.12
N ASP A 499 9.24 -13.66 0.54
CA ASP A 499 7.90 -13.95 1.11
C ASP A 499 7.54 -13.31 2.47
N SER A 500 8.41 -12.45 3.02
CA SER A 500 8.17 -11.75 4.28
C SER A 500 6.81 -11.03 4.41
N PRO A 501 6.21 -10.41 3.36
CA PRO A 501 4.89 -9.79 3.48
C PRO A 501 3.76 -10.80 3.72
N GLU A 502 3.84 -11.99 3.11
CA GLU A 502 2.82 -13.05 3.22
C GLU A 502 2.96 -13.78 4.55
N ILE A 503 4.20 -14.13 4.93
CA ILE A 503 4.52 -14.78 6.21
C ILE A 503 4.02 -13.92 7.39
N VAL A 504 4.32 -12.62 7.37
CA VAL A 504 3.90 -11.71 8.44
C VAL A 504 2.38 -11.53 8.50
N GLN A 505 1.67 -11.57 7.38
CA GLN A 505 0.20 -11.51 7.40
C GLN A 505 -0.41 -12.72 8.15
N GLY A 506 0.20 -13.91 8.07
CA GLY A 506 -0.19 -15.06 8.88
C GLY A 506 0.01 -14.82 10.38
N PHE A 507 1.22 -14.45 10.79
CA PHE A 507 1.55 -14.22 12.20
C PHE A 507 0.90 -12.96 12.81
N ALA A 508 0.46 -12.00 12.00
CA ALA A 508 -0.24 -10.80 12.46
C ALA A 508 -1.49 -11.13 13.27
N VAL A 509 -2.18 -12.24 12.95
CA VAL A 509 -3.33 -12.72 13.73
C VAL A 509 -2.91 -13.14 15.15
N ALA A 510 -1.79 -13.85 15.29
CA ALA A 510 -1.24 -14.27 16.58
C ALA A 510 -0.80 -13.07 17.45
N VAL A 511 -0.12 -12.10 16.85
CA VAL A 511 0.31 -10.86 17.55
C VAL A 511 -0.91 -10.00 17.94
N LYS A 512 -1.93 -9.91 17.09
CA LYS A 512 -3.20 -9.21 17.38
C LYS A 512 -3.97 -9.89 18.52
N ALA A 513 -4.05 -11.22 18.53
CA ALA A 513 -4.62 -12.02 19.61
C ALA A 513 -3.81 -11.91 20.92
N GLY A 514 -2.53 -11.55 20.83
CA GLY A 514 -1.63 -11.43 21.97
C GLY A 514 -1.18 -12.77 22.51
N LEU A 515 -0.91 -13.72 21.60
CA LEU A 515 -0.33 -15.03 21.94
C LEU A 515 1.05 -14.89 22.57
N THR A 516 1.41 -15.90 23.35
CA THR A 516 2.66 -15.99 24.09
C THR A 516 3.77 -16.64 23.29
N LYS A 517 5.01 -16.46 23.73
CA LYS A 517 6.17 -17.18 23.20
C LYS A 517 5.99 -18.70 23.32
N ALA A 518 5.32 -19.17 24.38
CA ALA A 518 4.98 -20.58 24.57
C ALA A 518 4.02 -21.12 23.48
N ASP A 519 3.07 -20.31 22.99
CA ASP A 519 2.17 -20.71 21.90
C ASP A 519 2.92 -20.85 20.57
N PHE A 520 3.86 -19.93 20.29
CA PHE A 520 4.78 -20.05 19.16
C PHE A 520 5.68 -21.30 19.31
N ASP A 521 6.21 -21.53 20.51
CA ASP A 521 7.07 -22.68 20.83
C ASP A 521 6.35 -24.04 20.72
N ALA A 522 5.05 -24.09 21.02
CA ALA A 522 4.23 -25.30 20.90
C ALA A 522 3.78 -25.58 19.45
N THR A 523 3.94 -24.62 18.54
CA THR A 523 3.55 -24.77 17.13
C THR A 523 4.61 -25.57 16.37
N VAL A 524 4.19 -26.63 15.67
CA VAL A 524 5.07 -27.43 14.81
C VAL A 524 5.36 -26.66 13.51
N GLY A 525 6.64 -26.54 13.16
CA GLY A 525 7.09 -25.87 11.93
C GLY A 525 6.71 -26.64 10.65
N VAL A 526 6.56 -25.90 9.55
CA VAL A 526 6.41 -26.48 8.20
C VAL A 526 7.79 -26.51 7.56
N HIS A 527 8.33 -27.71 7.30
CA HIS A 527 9.70 -27.87 6.85
C HIS A 527 9.79 -28.31 5.37
N PRO A 528 10.69 -27.73 4.53
CA PRO A 528 11.53 -26.55 4.80
C PRO A 528 10.82 -25.24 4.43
N THR A 529 10.75 -24.27 5.33
CA THR A 529 10.27 -22.90 5.04
C THR A 529 11.04 -21.85 5.83
N ALA A 530 11.11 -20.60 5.34
CA ALA A 530 11.64 -19.51 6.16
C ALA A 530 10.74 -19.21 7.38
N SER A 531 9.42 -19.44 7.28
CA SER A 531 8.48 -19.14 8.36
C SER A 531 8.57 -20.08 9.57
N GLU A 532 9.17 -21.28 9.42
CA GLU A 532 9.36 -22.19 10.56
C GLU A 532 10.29 -21.60 11.64
N GLU A 533 11.22 -20.72 11.26
CA GLU A 533 12.14 -20.04 12.19
C GLU A 533 11.40 -19.28 13.32
N PHE A 534 10.24 -18.68 13.03
CA PHE A 534 9.45 -17.99 14.07
C PHE A 534 8.92 -18.92 15.17
N VAL A 535 8.80 -20.22 14.89
CA VAL A 535 8.34 -21.25 15.86
C VAL A 535 9.48 -22.18 16.34
N THR A 536 10.71 -22.00 15.84
CA THR A 536 11.91 -22.74 16.28
C THR A 536 12.92 -21.90 17.06
N MET A 537 12.86 -20.56 17.05
CA MET A 537 13.71 -19.70 17.89
C MET A 537 13.48 -19.93 19.40
N ARG A 538 14.23 -20.86 20.03
CA ARG A 538 14.05 -21.25 21.44
C ARG A 538 14.80 -20.36 22.44
N THR A 539 15.96 -19.84 22.07
CA THR A 539 16.84 -19.07 22.95
C THR A 539 16.84 -17.59 22.53
N PRO A 540 16.59 -16.64 23.46
CA PRO A 540 16.70 -15.22 23.11
C PRO A 540 18.16 -14.87 22.85
N THR A 541 18.41 -14.16 21.75
CA THR A 541 19.75 -13.69 21.37
C THR A 541 20.18 -12.51 22.24
N ARG A 542 19.24 -11.77 22.82
CA ARG A 542 19.49 -10.82 23.92
C ARG A 542 18.28 -10.67 24.84
N LYS A 543 18.57 -10.29 26.09
CA LYS A 543 17.58 -9.96 27.12
C LYS A 543 17.81 -8.53 27.57
N ILE A 544 16.78 -7.71 27.52
CA ILE A 544 16.83 -6.32 27.98
C ILE A 544 16.01 -6.24 29.27
N ARG A 545 16.60 -5.64 30.30
CA ARG A 545 15.99 -5.45 31.62
C ARG A 545 16.27 -4.02 32.06
N LYS A 546 15.26 -3.31 32.55
CA LYS A 546 15.47 -2.03 33.22
C LYS A 546 16.20 -2.30 34.54
N ASP A 547 17.25 -1.53 34.81
CA ASP A 547 17.91 -1.59 36.10
C ASP A 547 16.98 -0.97 37.17
N PRO A 548 16.59 -1.71 38.23
CA PRO A 548 15.79 -1.15 39.32
C PRO A 548 16.44 0.05 40.02
N SER A 549 17.76 0.27 39.86
CA SER A 549 18.43 1.48 40.36
C SER A 549 17.98 2.78 39.67
N SER A 550 17.34 2.69 38.49
CA SER A 550 16.93 3.85 37.70
C SER A 550 15.61 4.50 38.13
N GLU A 551 14.77 3.81 38.91
CA GLU A 551 13.47 4.36 39.37
C GLU A 551 13.61 5.35 40.55
N GLY A 552 14.81 5.46 41.15
CA GLY A 552 15.04 6.25 42.38
C GLY A 552 15.66 7.65 42.19
N LYS A 553 15.97 8.10 40.97
CA LYS A 553 16.79 9.31 40.74
C LYS A 553 16.10 10.54 40.12
N THR A 554 14.82 10.46 39.75
CA THR A 554 14.18 11.53 38.96
C THR A 554 13.37 12.59 39.74
N ASP A 555 13.19 12.47 41.06
CA ASP A 555 12.34 13.41 41.84
C ASP A 555 13.02 14.12 43.04
N SER A 556 14.30 13.85 43.34
CA SER A 556 14.97 14.44 44.52
C SER A 556 16.01 15.52 44.23
N GLU A 557 16.67 15.53 43.06
CA GLU A 557 17.80 16.45 42.80
C GLU A 557 17.37 17.83 42.24
N THR A 558 16.16 17.96 41.66
CA THR A 558 15.68 19.23 41.07
C THR A 558 15.19 20.27 42.09
N LYS A 559 15.13 19.93 43.39
CA LYS A 559 14.70 20.85 44.47
C LYS A 559 15.82 21.39 45.37
N ALA A 560 17.07 20.96 45.19
CA ALA A 560 18.20 21.41 45.99
C ALA A 560 19.00 22.58 45.38
N ALA A 561 18.76 22.92 44.11
CA ALA A 561 19.57 23.89 43.35
C ALA A 561 18.91 25.27 43.12
N ALA A 562 17.81 25.59 43.81
CA ALA A 562 17.05 26.83 43.66
C ALA A 562 16.93 27.60 44.99
N GLY A 563 18.06 27.72 45.71
CA GLY A 563 18.07 28.16 47.11
C GLY A 563 19.30 28.98 47.55
N VAL A 564 19.79 29.88 46.70
CA VAL A 564 20.45 31.16 47.05
C VAL A 564 20.07 32.20 46.00
#